data_AF-A0A6P6GFP2-F1
#
_entry.id   AF-A0A6P6GFP2-F1
#
_cell.length_a   1.000
_cell.length_b   1.000
_cell.length_c   1.000
_cell.angle_alpha   90.00
_cell.angle_beta   90.00
_cell.angle_gamma   90.00
#
_symmetry.space_group_name_H-M   'P 1'
#
loop_
_entity.id
_entity.type
_entity.pdbx_description
1 polymer ?
#
loop_
_entity_poly.entity_id
_entity_poly.type
_entity_poly.pdbx_seq_one_letter_code
_entity_poly.pdbx_strand_id
1 'polypeptide(L)'
;MHQPVEVKDNIQEFINLLQNSNYSSRRFQLTADDLKVKIVNVGNYKVTHNLAHILKDLLAKYGDVSGGDESKLSTAMKSMAFYLLCGLIHSLRKTLLVDVTQNHLKDWFLRLEILESNGFKISFVRSCIERILPSYLVFEAERVIDEDKKRVDEKITDLQKKIQGIVTEMEKCKKDHEKLCERYKNTTKFKEDSENLISKYKIVGDDLF
;
A
#
# COMPACT_ATOMS: atom_id res chain seq x y z
N MET A 1 -21.11 6.78 21.72
CA MET A 1 -21.44 5.43 21.20
C MET A 1 -22.13 5.57 19.84
N HIS A 2 -21.39 5.76 18.76
CA HIS A 2 -21.92 5.87 17.38
C HIS A 2 -20.76 5.52 16.43
N GLN A 3 -20.57 4.23 16.15
CA GLN A 3 -19.53 3.74 15.22
C GLN A 3 -19.68 2.30 14.68
N PRO A 4 -20.69 1.45 15.03
CA PRO A 4 -20.75 0.10 14.46
C PRO A 4 -21.31 0.00 13.03
N VAL A 5 -22.04 1.01 12.54
CA VAL A 5 -22.76 0.92 11.25
C VAL A 5 -21.82 1.22 10.07
N GLU A 6 -21.05 2.31 10.15
CA GLU A 6 -20.16 2.80 9.08
C GLU A 6 -19.04 1.80 8.72
N VAL A 7 -18.50 1.08 9.71
CA VAL A 7 -17.46 0.05 9.48
C VAL A 7 -18.01 -1.17 8.77
N LYS A 8 -19.26 -1.55 9.06
CA LYS A 8 -19.88 -2.75 8.50
C LYS A 8 -20.25 -2.56 7.02
N ASP A 9 -20.69 -1.36 6.67
CA ASP A 9 -21.02 -1.00 5.28
C ASP A 9 -19.76 -0.95 4.41
N ASN A 10 -18.64 -0.42 4.93
CA ASN A 10 -17.34 -0.42 4.24
C ASN A 10 -16.78 -1.83 4.03
N ILE A 11 -16.99 -2.74 4.99
CA ILE A 11 -16.59 -4.16 4.85
C ILE A 11 -17.40 -4.83 3.74
N GLN A 12 -18.71 -4.62 3.71
CA GLN A 12 -19.57 -5.24 2.70
C GLN A 12 -19.27 -4.68 1.30
N GLU A 13 -19.03 -3.37 1.19
CA GLU A 13 -18.60 -2.74 -0.06
C GLU A 13 -17.26 -3.31 -0.54
N PHE A 14 -16.29 -3.49 0.37
CA PHE A 14 -15.01 -4.11 0.04
C PHE A 14 -15.19 -5.56 -0.43
N ILE A 15 -16.02 -6.37 0.24
CA ILE A 15 -16.34 -7.74 -0.20
C ILE A 15 -16.95 -7.69 -1.60
N ASN A 16 -17.92 -6.82 -1.84
CA ASN A 16 -18.56 -6.66 -3.15
C ASN A 16 -17.54 -6.21 -4.21
N LEU A 17 -16.56 -5.37 -3.87
CA LEU A 17 -15.47 -4.97 -4.77
C LEU A 17 -14.53 -6.14 -5.09
N LEU A 18 -14.21 -6.99 -4.10
CA LEU A 18 -13.45 -8.22 -4.35
C LEU A 18 -14.19 -9.13 -5.33
N GLN A 19 -15.52 -9.24 -5.17
CA GLN A 19 -16.41 -10.12 -5.94
C GLN A 19 -16.73 -9.61 -7.36
N ASN A 20 -16.99 -8.31 -7.53
CA ASN A 20 -17.37 -7.68 -8.81
C ASN A 20 -16.19 -7.37 -9.73
N SER A 21 -14.97 -7.42 -9.21
CA SER A 21 -13.80 -7.25 -10.05
C SER A 21 -13.74 -8.42 -11.04
N ASN A 22 -13.74 -8.14 -12.35
CA ASN A 22 -13.65 -9.09 -13.49
C ASN A 22 -12.31 -9.89 -13.51
N TYR A 23 -11.85 -10.40 -12.36
CA TYR A 23 -10.71 -11.29 -12.21
C TYR A 23 -11.09 -12.77 -12.36
N SER A 24 -12.35 -13.02 -12.72
CA SER A 24 -12.93 -14.29 -13.20
C SER A 24 -12.16 -14.97 -14.35
N SER A 25 -11.10 -14.36 -14.88
CA SER A 25 -10.20 -14.98 -15.86
C SER A 25 -8.94 -15.65 -15.29
N ARG A 26 -8.63 -15.57 -14.00
CA ARG A 26 -7.71 -16.57 -13.42
C ARG A 26 -8.48 -17.85 -13.19
N ARG A 27 -8.62 -18.64 -14.26
CA ARG A 27 -8.86 -20.08 -14.14
C ARG A 27 -8.00 -20.60 -13.00
N PHE A 28 -8.57 -21.45 -12.18
CA PHE A 28 -7.84 -22.16 -11.15
C PHE A 28 -6.61 -22.84 -11.78
N GLN A 29 -5.45 -22.21 -11.68
CA GLN A 29 -4.23 -22.69 -12.32
C GLN A 29 -3.60 -23.68 -11.34
N LEU A 30 -3.78 -24.97 -11.64
CA LEU A 30 -2.93 -26.01 -11.07
C LEU A 30 -1.49 -25.64 -11.45
N THR A 31 -0.65 -25.40 -10.45
CA THR A 31 0.76 -25.11 -10.70
C THR A 31 1.45 -26.38 -11.18
N ALA A 32 2.57 -26.24 -11.90
CA ALA A 32 3.38 -27.38 -12.30
C ALA A 32 3.85 -28.21 -11.10
N ASP A 33 3.98 -27.58 -9.92
CA ASP A 33 4.35 -28.25 -8.69
C ASP A 33 3.17 -29.02 -8.09
N ASP A 34 1.93 -28.50 -8.17
CA ASP A 34 0.73 -29.24 -7.77
C ASP A 34 0.57 -30.55 -8.55
N LEU A 35 0.95 -30.55 -9.84
CA LEU A 35 0.90 -31.72 -10.71
C LEU A 35 1.98 -32.78 -10.40
N LYS A 36 3.08 -32.39 -9.74
CA LYS A 36 4.17 -33.30 -9.34
C LYS A 36 3.90 -33.96 -7.98
N VAL A 37 2.95 -33.44 -7.19
CA VAL A 37 2.67 -33.97 -5.87
C VAL A 37 1.87 -35.27 -5.97
N LYS A 38 2.34 -36.29 -5.26
CA LYS A 38 1.66 -37.59 -5.15
C LYS A 38 0.21 -37.40 -4.67
N ILE A 39 -0.74 -37.91 -5.46
CA ILE A 39 -2.16 -37.99 -5.07
C ILE A 39 -2.37 -39.21 -4.18
N VAL A 40 -3.11 -39.05 -3.09
CA VAL A 40 -3.45 -40.11 -2.14
C VAL A 40 -4.95 -40.13 -1.86
N ASN A 41 -5.45 -41.28 -1.43
CA ASN A 41 -6.83 -41.43 -1.00
C ASN A 41 -6.96 -41.11 0.49
N VAL A 42 -7.98 -40.35 0.85
CA VAL A 42 -8.42 -40.11 2.23
C VAL A 42 -9.92 -40.38 2.27
N GLY A 43 -10.31 -41.52 2.84
CA GLY A 43 -11.68 -42.03 2.70
C GLY A 43 -12.03 -42.24 1.23
N ASN A 44 -13.13 -41.63 0.78
CA ASN A 44 -13.64 -41.73 -0.59
C ASN A 44 -13.06 -40.66 -1.54
N TYR A 45 -12.18 -39.77 -1.07
CA TYR A 45 -11.69 -38.63 -1.85
C TYR A 45 -10.21 -38.71 -2.15
N LYS A 46 -9.82 -38.08 -3.25
CA LYS A 46 -8.43 -37.94 -3.70
C LYS A 46 -7.92 -36.52 -3.45
N VAL A 47 -6.74 -36.42 -2.86
CA VAL A 47 -6.09 -35.15 -2.53
C VAL A 47 -4.56 -35.30 -2.65
N THR A 48 -3.85 -34.21 -2.85
CA THR A 48 -2.38 -34.21 -2.83
C THR A 48 -1.85 -34.59 -1.44
N HIS A 49 -0.77 -35.35 -1.38
CA HIS A 49 -0.21 -35.89 -0.13
C HIS A 49 0.04 -34.82 0.95
N ASN A 50 0.53 -33.65 0.56
CA ASN A 50 0.76 -32.52 1.46
C ASN A 50 -0.52 -31.99 2.14
N LEU A 51 -1.69 -32.18 1.52
CA LEU A 51 -2.98 -31.73 2.05
C LEU A 51 -3.77 -32.88 2.72
N ALA A 52 -3.30 -34.12 2.63
CA ALA A 52 -4.01 -35.28 3.15
C ALA A 52 -4.29 -35.21 4.65
N HIS A 53 -3.37 -34.64 5.43
CA HIS A 53 -3.57 -34.44 6.87
C HIS A 53 -4.69 -33.43 7.16
N ILE A 54 -4.78 -32.35 6.37
CA ILE A 54 -5.84 -31.34 6.51
C ILE A 54 -7.20 -31.97 6.19
N LEU A 55 -7.28 -32.79 5.14
CA LEU A 55 -8.53 -33.48 4.81
C LEU A 55 -8.95 -34.45 5.91
N LYS A 56 -8.00 -35.21 6.49
CA LYS A 56 -8.28 -36.10 7.63
C LYS A 56 -8.82 -35.32 8.83
N ASP A 57 -8.16 -34.23 9.21
CA ASP A 57 -8.60 -33.38 10.32
C ASP A 57 -9.99 -32.78 10.06
N LEU A 58 -10.24 -32.35 8.82
CA LEU A 58 -11.51 -31.76 8.42
C LEU A 58 -12.64 -32.79 8.52
N LEU A 59 -12.45 -33.99 7.96
CA LEU A 59 -13.45 -35.05 8.03
C LEU A 59 -13.68 -35.54 9.46
N ALA A 60 -12.61 -35.63 10.27
CA ALA A 60 -12.72 -36.02 11.67
C ALA A 60 -13.50 -35.00 12.50
N LYS A 61 -13.32 -33.70 12.22
CA LYS A 61 -13.94 -32.61 13.00
C LYS A 61 -15.34 -32.23 12.53
N TYR A 62 -15.58 -32.23 11.22
CA TYR A 62 -16.80 -31.70 10.62
C TYR A 62 -17.59 -32.74 9.80
N GLY A 63 -17.06 -33.95 9.62
CA GLY A 63 -17.64 -34.96 8.73
C GLY A 63 -17.47 -34.61 7.25
N ASP A 64 -18.23 -35.29 6.39
CA ASP A 64 -18.29 -34.97 4.97
C ASP A 64 -19.12 -33.70 4.73
N VAL A 65 -18.43 -32.60 4.41
CA VAL A 65 -19.03 -31.30 4.12
C VAL A 65 -19.52 -31.15 2.68
N SER A 66 -19.33 -32.15 1.81
CA SER A 66 -19.67 -32.08 0.37
C SER A 66 -21.15 -32.28 0.05
N GLY A 67 -22.01 -32.32 1.08
CA GLY A 67 -23.45 -32.59 0.96
C GLY A 67 -23.79 -34.09 0.93
N GLY A 68 -22.82 -34.98 1.13
CA GLY A 68 -23.05 -36.43 1.21
C GLY A 68 -23.76 -36.97 -0.05
N ASP A 69 -24.73 -37.86 0.15
CA ASP A 69 -25.49 -38.50 -0.94
C ASP A 69 -26.49 -37.55 -1.63
N GLU A 70 -26.82 -36.41 -1.01
CA GLU A 70 -27.70 -35.38 -1.60
C GLU A 70 -26.99 -34.55 -2.69
N SER A 71 -25.65 -34.61 -2.71
CA SER A 71 -24.84 -33.85 -3.66
C SER A 71 -24.81 -34.51 -5.04
N LYS A 72 -25.18 -33.75 -6.08
CA LYS A 72 -25.15 -34.17 -7.49
C LYS A 72 -23.73 -34.28 -8.07
N LEU A 73 -22.70 -33.94 -7.29
CA LEU A 73 -21.32 -33.98 -7.75
C LEU A 73 -20.79 -35.41 -7.80
N SER A 74 -20.11 -35.73 -8.90
CA SER A 74 -19.34 -36.98 -8.97
C SER A 74 -18.24 -37.01 -7.91
N THR A 75 -17.81 -38.20 -7.51
CA THR A 75 -16.72 -38.38 -6.54
C THR A 75 -15.41 -37.69 -6.98
N ALA A 76 -15.16 -37.62 -8.29
CA ALA A 76 -14.03 -36.89 -8.85
C ALA A 76 -14.17 -35.37 -8.63
N MET A 77 -15.35 -34.80 -8.88
CA MET A 77 -15.62 -33.38 -8.62
C MET A 77 -15.57 -33.05 -7.12
N LYS A 78 -16.10 -33.94 -6.26
CA LYS A 78 -15.97 -33.81 -4.80
C LYS A 78 -14.50 -33.82 -4.37
N SER A 79 -13.69 -34.70 -4.96
CA SER A 79 -12.24 -34.74 -4.69
C SER A 79 -11.54 -33.44 -5.09
N MET A 80 -11.89 -32.88 -6.26
CA MET A 80 -11.37 -31.57 -6.69
C MET A 80 -11.79 -30.46 -5.71
N ALA A 81 -13.06 -30.42 -5.30
CA ALA A 81 -13.55 -29.46 -4.32
C ALA A 81 -12.85 -29.62 -2.96
N PHE A 82 -12.60 -30.85 -2.49
CA PHE A 82 -11.81 -31.06 -1.27
C PHE A 82 -10.36 -30.61 -1.42
N TYR A 83 -9.75 -30.77 -2.60
CA TYR A 83 -8.45 -30.18 -2.89
C TYR A 83 -8.47 -28.65 -2.77
N LEU A 84 -9.49 -27.98 -3.33
CA LEU A 84 -9.69 -26.54 -3.20
C LEU A 84 -9.81 -26.12 -1.73
N LEU A 85 -10.67 -26.82 -0.97
CA LEU A 85 -10.96 -26.53 0.43
C LEU A 85 -9.73 -26.74 1.32
N CYS A 86 -9.00 -27.85 1.13
CA CYS A 86 -7.79 -28.12 1.89
C CYS A 86 -6.70 -27.10 1.56
N GLY A 87 -6.57 -26.69 0.28
CA GLY A 87 -5.66 -25.63 -0.12
C GLY A 87 -6.02 -24.27 0.52
N LEU A 88 -7.30 -23.93 0.56
CA LEU A 88 -7.81 -22.73 1.23
C LEU A 88 -7.45 -22.75 2.73
N ILE A 89 -7.74 -23.85 3.42
CA ILE A 89 -7.42 -24.02 4.84
C ILE A 89 -5.91 -23.99 5.08
N HIS A 90 -5.13 -24.61 4.20
CA HIS A 90 -3.68 -24.57 4.27
C HIS A 90 -3.16 -23.14 4.20
N SER A 91 -3.64 -22.36 3.22
CA SER A 91 -3.26 -20.95 3.07
C SER A 91 -3.66 -20.13 4.30
N LEU A 92 -4.89 -20.28 4.80
CA LEU A 92 -5.34 -19.60 6.02
C LEU A 92 -4.48 -19.93 7.24
N ARG A 93 -4.02 -21.18 7.39
CA ARG A 93 -3.16 -21.59 8.52
C ARG A 93 -1.72 -21.09 8.38
N LYS A 94 -1.23 -20.88 7.16
CA LYS A 94 0.18 -20.56 6.89
C LYS A 94 0.45 -19.06 6.77
N THR A 95 -0.58 -18.26 6.46
CA THR A 95 -0.47 -16.81 6.32
C THR A 95 -0.70 -16.14 7.68
N LEU A 96 0.32 -15.45 8.20
CA LEU A 96 0.14 -14.61 9.39
C LEU A 96 -0.74 -13.41 9.04
N LEU A 97 -1.48 -12.89 10.03
CA LEU A 97 -2.41 -11.77 9.80
C LEU A 97 -1.72 -10.54 9.18
N VAL A 98 -0.49 -10.24 9.61
CA VAL A 98 0.32 -9.13 9.09
C VAL A 98 0.82 -9.35 7.65
N ASP A 99 0.85 -10.59 7.19
CA ASP A 99 1.27 -10.97 5.84
C ASP A 99 0.09 -11.15 4.88
N VAL A 100 -1.15 -10.92 5.36
CA VAL A 100 -2.34 -10.98 4.52
C VAL A 100 -2.29 -9.85 3.51
N THR A 101 -2.51 -10.20 2.25
CA THR A 101 -2.56 -9.23 1.14
C THR A 101 -3.93 -9.26 0.49
N GLN A 102 -4.25 -8.22 -0.29
CA GLN A 102 -5.48 -8.20 -1.09
C GLN A 102 -5.63 -9.45 -1.98
N ASN A 103 -4.51 -9.98 -2.51
CA ASN A 103 -4.51 -11.17 -3.35
C ASN A 103 -4.89 -12.44 -2.57
N HIS A 104 -4.45 -12.56 -1.31
CA HIS A 104 -4.87 -13.66 -0.44
C HIS A 104 -6.38 -13.62 -0.23
N LEU A 105 -6.93 -12.46 0.16
CA LEU A 105 -8.38 -12.31 0.39
C LEU A 105 -9.18 -12.65 -0.87
N LYS A 106 -8.76 -12.16 -2.04
CA LYS A 106 -9.40 -12.48 -3.33
C LYS A 106 -9.42 -13.99 -3.60
N ASP A 107 -8.28 -14.66 -3.48
CA ASP A 107 -8.19 -16.10 -3.71
C ASP A 107 -9.04 -16.90 -2.71
N TRP A 108 -9.05 -16.47 -1.44
CA TRP A 108 -9.85 -17.11 -0.39
C TRP A 108 -11.35 -16.99 -0.64
N PHE A 109 -11.85 -15.79 -0.94
CA PHE A 109 -13.27 -15.56 -1.24
C PHE A 109 -13.70 -16.29 -2.52
N LEU A 110 -12.87 -16.27 -3.58
CA LEU A 110 -13.16 -16.97 -4.82
C LEU A 110 -13.34 -18.48 -4.61
N ARG A 111 -12.40 -19.12 -3.89
CA ARG A 111 -12.50 -20.56 -3.58
C ARG A 111 -13.74 -20.87 -2.76
N LEU A 112 -14.04 -19.99 -1.81
CA LEU A 112 -15.17 -20.16 -0.93
C LEU A 112 -16.50 -20.09 -1.69
N GLU A 113 -16.64 -19.13 -2.60
CA GLU A 113 -17.81 -19.01 -3.47
C GLU A 113 -17.98 -20.22 -4.39
N ILE A 114 -16.90 -20.69 -5.00
CA ILE A 114 -16.92 -21.91 -5.82
C ILE A 114 -17.44 -23.09 -4.99
N LEU A 115 -16.93 -23.27 -3.78
CA LEU A 115 -17.30 -24.39 -2.92
C LEU A 115 -18.76 -24.30 -2.45
N GLU A 116 -19.19 -23.14 -1.95
CA GLU A 116 -20.57 -22.94 -1.49
C GLU A 116 -21.58 -23.06 -2.63
N SER A 117 -21.27 -22.52 -3.82
CA SER A 117 -22.11 -22.67 -5.02
C SER A 117 -22.24 -24.12 -5.48
N ASN A 118 -21.29 -24.98 -5.10
CA ASN A 118 -21.30 -26.41 -5.33
C ASN A 118 -21.91 -27.22 -4.16
N GLY A 119 -22.56 -26.54 -3.21
CA GLY A 119 -23.29 -27.16 -2.11
C GLY A 119 -22.44 -27.60 -0.92
N PHE A 120 -21.16 -27.17 -0.85
CA PHE A 120 -20.31 -27.49 0.31
C PHE A 120 -20.74 -26.68 1.54
N LYS A 121 -20.92 -27.38 2.66
CA LYS A 121 -21.33 -26.79 3.95
C LYS A 121 -20.10 -26.29 4.72
N ILE A 122 -19.54 -25.16 4.29
CA ILE A 122 -18.25 -24.62 4.78
C ILE A 122 -18.35 -23.25 5.46
N SER A 123 -19.50 -22.93 6.06
CA SER A 123 -19.74 -21.65 6.76
C SER A 123 -18.69 -21.35 7.83
N PHE A 124 -18.10 -22.37 8.46
CA PHE A 124 -17.02 -22.20 9.43
C PHE A 124 -15.76 -21.56 8.81
N VAL A 125 -15.43 -21.87 7.55
CA VAL A 125 -14.29 -21.25 6.84
C VAL A 125 -14.63 -19.81 6.48
N ARG A 126 -15.86 -19.57 6.03
CA ARG A 126 -16.37 -18.21 5.75
C ARG A 126 -16.21 -17.30 6.97
N SER A 127 -16.70 -17.76 8.12
CA SER A 127 -16.57 -17.01 9.37
C SER A 127 -15.12 -16.76 9.78
N CYS A 128 -14.18 -17.65 9.44
CA CYS A 128 -12.76 -17.40 9.69
C CYS A 128 -12.23 -16.24 8.82
N ILE A 129 -12.54 -16.24 7.52
CA ILE A 129 -12.09 -15.17 6.59
C ILE A 129 -12.73 -13.83 6.95
N GLU A 130 -14.03 -13.83 7.26
CA GLU A 130 -14.76 -12.62 7.67
C GLU A 130 -14.20 -12.00 8.96
N ARG A 131 -13.61 -12.80 9.85
CA ARG A 131 -12.93 -12.29 11.06
C ARG A 131 -11.55 -11.69 10.78
N ILE A 132 -10.88 -12.09 9.70
CA ILE A 132 -9.57 -11.55 9.30
C ILE A 132 -9.74 -10.17 8.64
N LEU A 133 -10.85 -10.00 7.91
CA LEU A 133 -11.05 -8.84 7.05
C LEU A 133 -11.01 -7.47 7.77
N PRO A 134 -11.66 -7.27 8.94
CA PRO A 134 -11.56 -5.99 9.65
C PRO A 134 -10.13 -5.63 10.02
N SER A 135 -9.34 -6.60 10.50
CA SER A 135 -7.95 -6.37 10.86
C SER A 135 -7.09 -6.04 9.63
N TYR A 136 -7.31 -6.72 8.51
CA TYR A 136 -6.65 -6.38 7.25
C TYR A 136 -6.95 -4.93 6.83
N LEU A 137 -8.21 -4.50 6.92
CA LEU A 137 -8.59 -3.13 6.55
C LEU A 137 -7.93 -2.08 7.44
N VAL A 138 -7.80 -2.35 8.75
CA VAL A 138 -7.06 -1.47 9.68
C VAL A 138 -5.58 -1.38 9.27
N PHE A 139 -4.92 -2.52 9.07
CA PHE A 139 -3.51 -2.53 8.66
C PHE A 139 -3.29 -1.83 7.31
N GLU A 140 -4.19 -2.01 6.35
CA GLU A 140 -4.08 -1.37 5.06
C GLU A 140 -4.27 0.15 5.17
N ALA A 141 -5.21 0.60 6.00
CA ALA A 141 -5.40 2.03 6.27
C ALA A 141 -4.17 2.64 6.95
N GLU A 142 -3.59 1.96 7.94
CA GLU A 142 -2.35 2.39 8.59
C GLU A 142 -1.19 2.51 7.60
N ARG A 143 -1.02 1.52 6.71
CA ARG A 143 0.01 1.54 5.67
C ARG A 143 -0.14 2.73 4.72
N VAL A 144 -1.37 3.01 4.26
CA VAL A 144 -1.65 4.16 3.39
C VAL A 144 -1.33 5.48 4.10
N ILE A 145 -1.72 5.61 5.37
CA ILE A 145 -1.44 6.80 6.17
C ILE A 145 0.07 6.99 6.35
N ASP A 146 0.82 5.93 6.64
CA ASP A 146 2.28 5.97 6.81
C ASP A 146 3.00 6.34 5.51
N GLU A 147 2.56 5.79 4.38
CA GLU A 147 3.08 6.14 3.04
C GLU A 147 2.83 7.62 2.72
N ASP A 148 1.62 8.12 3.02
CA ASP A 148 1.26 9.52 2.82
C ASP A 148 2.06 10.46 3.74
N LYS A 149 2.22 10.07 5.00
CA LYS A 149 3.03 10.80 5.97
C LYS A 149 4.47 10.91 5.49
N LYS A 150 5.08 9.79 5.08
CA LYS A 150 6.44 9.77 4.53
C LYS A 150 6.58 10.71 3.32
N ARG A 151 5.63 10.67 2.39
CA ARG A 151 5.60 11.55 1.22
C ARG A 151 5.52 13.03 1.59
N VAL A 152 4.74 13.37 2.63
CA VAL A 152 4.64 14.75 3.14
C VAL A 152 5.95 15.17 3.82
N ASP A 153 6.55 14.31 4.65
CA ASP A 153 7.82 14.58 5.33
C ASP A 153 8.97 14.81 4.33
N GLU A 154 8.99 14.06 3.23
CA GLU A 154 9.93 14.26 2.12
C GLU A 154 9.77 15.65 1.48
N LYS A 155 8.52 16.10 1.25
CA LYS A 155 8.23 17.45 0.71
C LYS A 155 8.61 18.56 1.68
N ILE A 156 8.34 18.38 2.98
CA ILE A 156 8.77 19.34 4.02
C ILE A 156 10.29 19.49 3.98
N THR A 157 11.00 18.37 3.93
CA THR A 157 12.47 18.36 3.87
C THR A 157 13.00 19.07 2.63
N ASP A 158 12.41 18.84 1.45
CA ASP A 158 12.79 19.52 0.20
C ASP A 158 12.54 21.03 0.27
N LEU A 159 11.39 21.46 0.77
CA LEU A 159 11.06 22.88 0.93
C LEU A 159 11.99 23.57 1.94
N GLN A 160 12.34 22.90 3.04
CA GLN A 160 13.30 23.42 4.01
C GLN A 160 14.67 23.69 3.37
N LYS A 161 15.16 22.76 2.53
CA LYS A 161 16.41 22.95 1.77
C LYS A 161 16.35 24.14 0.81
N LYS A 162 15.23 24.30 0.10
CA LYS A 162 15.01 25.44 -0.81
C LYS A 162 15.01 26.78 -0.07
N ILE A 163 14.33 26.85 1.08
CA ILE A 163 14.31 28.05 1.92
C ILE A 163 15.73 28.39 2.39
N GLN A 164 16.50 27.41 2.88
CA GLN A 164 17.89 27.63 3.29
C GLN A 164 18.77 28.16 2.15
N GLY A 165 18.59 27.64 0.93
CA GLY A 165 19.28 28.14 -0.27
C GLY A 165 18.96 29.62 -0.54
N ILE A 166 17.67 29.96 -0.58
CA ILE A 166 17.21 31.34 -0.81
C ILE A 166 17.72 32.29 0.29
N VAL A 167 17.68 31.87 1.56
CA VAL A 167 18.20 32.68 2.68
C VAL A 167 19.69 32.96 2.49
N THR A 168 20.48 31.96 2.11
CA THR A 168 21.92 32.11 1.86
C THR A 168 22.20 33.08 0.71
N GLU A 169 21.44 32.98 -0.39
CA GLU A 169 21.55 33.90 -1.53
C GLU A 169 21.15 35.33 -1.15
N MET A 170 20.09 35.49 -0.37
CA MET A 170 19.64 36.79 0.13
C MET A 170 20.71 37.45 1.02
N GLU A 171 21.34 36.70 1.91
CA GLU A 171 22.43 37.22 2.75
C GLU A 171 23.64 37.67 1.92
N LYS A 172 23.97 36.94 0.85
CA LYS A 172 25.02 37.35 -0.09
C LYS A 172 24.65 38.66 -0.79
N CYS A 173 23.42 38.76 -1.30
CA CYS A 173 22.92 39.95 -1.98
C CYS A 173 22.94 41.19 -1.05
N LYS A 174 22.56 41.03 0.23
CA LYS A 174 22.65 42.10 1.23
C LYS A 174 24.09 42.60 1.43
N LYS A 175 25.06 41.69 1.57
CA LYS A 175 26.49 42.05 1.70
C LYS A 175 27.01 42.77 0.46
N ASP A 176 26.60 42.34 -0.73
CA ASP A 176 27.03 42.98 -1.98
C ASP A 176 26.40 44.37 -2.15
N HIS A 177 25.14 44.55 -1.71
CA HIS A 177 24.49 45.85 -1.66
C HIS A 177 25.20 46.82 -0.71
N GLU A 178 25.57 46.39 0.50
CA GLU A 178 26.32 47.21 1.47
C GLU A 178 27.64 47.71 0.89
N LYS A 179 28.42 46.84 0.25
CA LYS A 179 29.68 47.20 -0.44
C LYS A 179 29.45 48.22 -1.56
N LEU A 180 28.38 48.05 -2.34
CA LEU A 180 28.03 49.00 -3.40
C LEU A 180 27.68 50.37 -2.83
N CYS A 181 26.91 50.42 -1.73
CA CYS A 181 26.59 51.66 -1.04
C CYS A 181 27.85 52.38 -0.51
N GLU A 182 28.79 51.66 0.09
CA GLU A 182 30.08 52.23 0.51
C GLU A 182 30.87 52.80 -0.67
N ARG A 183 30.97 52.04 -1.76
CA ARG A 183 31.67 52.47 -2.97
C ARG A 183 31.03 53.73 -3.58
N TYR A 184 29.70 53.80 -3.58
CA TYR A 184 28.97 54.98 -4.04
C TYR A 184 29.29 56.20 -3.19
N LYS A 185 29.18 56.09 -1.85
CA LYS A 185 29.54 57.18 -0.91
C LYS A 185 30.96 57.71 -1.15
N ASN A 186 31.93 56.82 -1.31
CA ASN A 186 33.33 57.20 -1.56
C ASN A 186 33.50 57.93 -2.90
N THR A 187 32.78 57.49 -3.93
CA THR A 187 32.84 58.10 -5.27
C THR A 187 32.19 59.49 -5.28
N THR A 188 31.06 59.66 -4.61
CA THR A 188 30.38 60.97 -4.50
C THR A 188 31.25 61.97 -3.76
N LYS A 189 31.86 61.55 -2.64
CA LYS A 189 32.80 62.39 -1.88
C LYS A 189 33.99 62.82 -2.71
N PHE A 190 34.60 61.89 -3.47
CA PHE A 190 35.71 62.22 -4.37
C PHE A 190 35.32 63.23 -5.45
N LYS A 191 34.10 63.13 -6.01
CA LYS A 191 33.61 64.10 -6.99
C LYS A 191 33.45 65.50 -6.37
N GLU A 192 32.80 65.61 -5.21
CA GLU A 192 32.65 66.87 -4.50
C GLU A 192 34.00 67.52 -4.17
N ASP A 193 34.97 66.73 -3.70
CA ASP A 193 36.33 67.20 -3.42
C ASP A 193 37.01 67.73 -4.69
N SER A 194 36.84 67.03 -5.82
CA SER A 194 37.41 67.44 -7.11
C SER A 194 36.77 68.72 -7.68
N GLU A 195 35.46 68.87 -7.57
CA GLU A 195 34.74 70.06 -8.04
C GLU A 195 35.11 71.29 -7.19
N ASN A 196 35.24 71.12 -5.88
CA ASN A 196 35.72 72.16 -4.97
C ASN A 196 37.15 72.61 -5.32
N LEU A 197 38.05 71.67 -5.65
CA LEU A 197 39.41 71.98 -6.09
C LEU A 197 39.40 72.78 -7.39
N ILE A 198 38.65 72.34 -8.40
CA ILE A 198 38.55 73.02 -9.70
C ILE A 198 38.03 74.46 -9.52
N SER A 199 36.97 74.64 -8.73
CA SER A 199 36.41 75.97 -8.43
C SER A 199 37.44 76.88 -7.76
N LYS A 200 38.17 76.37 -6.76
CA LYS A 200 39.21 77.12 -6.04
C LYS A 200 40.33 77.63 -6.97
N TYR A 201 40.84 76.78 -7.87
CA TYR A 201 41.92 77.18 -8.78
C TYR A 201 41.45 78.08 -9.93
N LYS A 202 40.17 78.03 -10.29
CA LYS A 202 39.59 78.94 -11.29
C LYS A 202 39.57 80.38 -10.81
N ILE A 203 39.17 80.61 -9.55
CA ILE A 203 39.17 81.94 -8.92
C ILE A 203 40.59 82.55 -8.91
N VAL A 204 41.60 81.74 -8.59
CA VAL A 204 43.01 82.19 -8.55
C VAL A 204 43.53 82.58 -9.95
N GLY A 205 43.07 81.90 -11.01
CA GLY A 205 43.46 82.22 -12.39
C GLY A 205 42.82 83.51 -12.90
N ASP A 206 41.58 83.79 -12.50
CA ASP A 206 40.86 85.02 -12.87
C ASP A 206 41.45 86.27 -12.15
N ASP A 207 42.07 86.10 -10.98
CA ASP A 207 42.76 87.19 -10.25
C ASP A 207 44.18 87.52 -10.78
N LEU A 208 44.72 86.71 -11.70
CA LEU A 208 46.10 86.83 -12.22
C LEU A 208 46.21 87.47 -13.61
N PHE A 209 45.09 87.89 -14.22
CA PHE A 209 45.02 88.61 -15.51
C PHE A 209 44.13 89.85 -15.43
#